data_AF-A0A966ITR5-F1
#
_entry.id   AF-A0A966ITR5-F1
#
_cell.length_a   1.000
_cell.length_b   1.000
_cell.length_c   1.000
_cell.angle_alpha   90.00
_cell.angle_beta   90.00
_cell.angle_gamma   90.00
#
_symmetry.space_group_name_H-M   'P 1'
#
loop_
_entity.id
_entity.type
_entity.pdbx_description
1 polymer ?
#
loop_
_entity_poly.entity_id
_entity_poly.type
_entity_poly.pdbx_seq_one_letter_code
_entity_poly.pdbx_strand_id
1 'polypeptide(L)'
;MPLDLLSQLEGDVLLWSVRECGEVGERLLLNSLCGSNLAAHALRTAGKKITHVHGNPEEESVRAALQDALHGKLPNVGEPSRIQGELADVKQVDAALSKLKGTVIGAIGDAPAGFTPCNYDAGALDSLFGIKVINRSIPEIFADIAGVATSAEDAEYKDACEAQPSLKSVNEKEARINARTRVALQSWIEEKSLDAIAMRCWPDFAVDLGA
;
A
#
# COMPACT_ATOMS: atom_id res chain seq x y z
N MET A 1 11.18 -17.58 -6.03
CA MET A 1 9.77 -17.46 -5.60
C MET A 1 8.85 -18.04 -6.67
N PRO A 2 7.60 -18.45 -6.36
CA PRO A 2 6.65 -18.95 -7.35
C PRO A 2 6.46 -18.02 -8.56
N LEU A 3 6.56 -16.69 -8.34
CA LEU A 3 6.48 -15.68 -9.40
C LEU A 3 7.66 -15.69 -10.38
N ASP A 4 8.88 -15.98 -9.91
CA ASP A 4 10.06 -16.09 -10.77
C ASP A 4 9.97 -17.33 -11.67
N LEU A 5 9.29 -18.37 -11.20
CA LEU A 5 9.02 -19.56 -12.00
C LEU A 5 7.95 -19.26 -13.05
N LEU A 6 6.86 -18.60 -12.65
CA LEU A 6 5.77 -18.21 -13.56
C LEU A 6 6.24 -17.22 -14.63
N SER A 7 7.19 -16.33 -14.33
CA SER A 7 7.75 -15.40 -15.32
C SER A 7 8.53 -16.12 -16.43
N GLN A 8 9.07 -17.31 -16.16
CA GLN A 8 9.85 -18.10 -17.11
C GLN A 8 9.00 -19.02 -18.00
N LEU A 9 7.74 -19.28 -17.64
CA LEU A 9 6.85 -20.16 -18.40
C LEU A 9 6.25 -19.46 -19.62
N GLU A 10 6.14 -20.13 -20.76
CA GLU A 10 5.44 -19.58 -21.92
C GLU A 10 3.92 -19.57 -21.69
N GLY A 11 3.25 -18.51 -22.16
CA GLY A 11 1.79 -18.35 -22.07
C GLY A 11 1.33 -17.16 -21.21
N ASP A 12 0.04 -16.85 -21.37
CA ASP A 12 -0.66 -15.84 -20.59
C ASP A 12 -1.11 -16.43 -19.24
N VAL A 13 -1.19 -15.60 -18.20
CA VAL A 13 -1.52 -16.06 -16.84
C VAL A 13 -2.95 -15.67 -16.47
N LEU A 14 -3.73 -16.64 -16.00
CA LEU A 14 -4.97 -16.36 -15.27
C LEU A 14 -4.66 -16.22 -13.78
N LEU A 15 -4.95 -15.05 -13.21
CA LEU A 15 -4.97 -14.86 -11.77
C LEU A 15 -6.40 -15.01 -11.26
N TRP A 16 -6.57 -15.74 -10.17
CA TRP A 16 -7.85 -15.91 -9.52
C TRP A 16 -7.76 -15.49 -8.05
N SER A 17 -8.69 -14.64 -7.64
CA SER A 17 -8.87 -14.22 -6.25
C SER A 17 -10.29 -14.54 -5.79
N VAL A 18 -10.44 -14.78 -4.50
CA VAL A 18 -11.70 -15.10 -3.85
C VAL A 18 -12.21 -13.92 -3.02
N ARG A 19 -13.51 -13.91 -2.71
CA ARG A 19 -14.08 -12.86 -1.87
C ARG A 19 -13.54 -12.98 -0.46
N GLU A 20 -13.43 -11.85 0.23
CA GLU A 20 -13.12 -11.85 1.66
C GLU A 20 -14.25 -12.56 2.42
N CYS A 21 -13.88 -13.41 3.38
CA CYS A 21 -14.84 -14.05 4.26
C CYS A 21 -15.05 -13.23 5.54
N GLY A 22 -16.21 -13.40 6.17
CA GLY A 22 -16.60 -12.60 7.34
C GLY A 22 -17.49 -11.41 7.01
N GLU A 23 -17.90 -10.68 8.05
CA GLU A 23 -18.74 -9.49 7.91
C GLU A 23 -17.90 -8.24 7.62
N VAL A 24 -18.50 -7.26 6.95
CA VAL A 24 -17.84 -5.96 6.70
C VAL A 24 -17.52 -5.29 8.04
N GLY A 25 -16.24 -5.01 8.27
CA GLY A 25 -15.74 -4.42 9.52
C GLY A 25 -14.99 -5.42 10.39
N GLU A 26 -15.04 -6.72 10.10
CA GLU A 26 -14.16 -7.70 10.71
C GLU A 26 -12.74 -7.63 10.12
N ARG A 27 -11.79 -8.30 10.79
CA ARG A 27 -10.39 -8.38 10.36
C ARG A 27 -10.31 -9.09 9.00
N LEU A 28 -9.56 -8.51 8.06
CA LEU A 28 -9.23 -9.17 6.80
C LEU A 28 -8.47 -10.48 7.05
N LEU A 29 -8.94 -11.58 6.47
CA LEU A 29 -8.40 -12.91 6.64
C LEU A 29 -7.60 -13.35 5.42
N LEU A 30 -8.22 -13.28 4.25
CA LEU A 30 -7.65 -13.81 3.00
C LEU A 30 -6.79 -12.78 2.30
N ASN A 31 -7.25 -11.51 2.25
CA ASN A 31 -6.61 -10.43 1.52
C ASN A 31 -6.25 -10.82 0.06
N SER A 32 -7.07 -11.69 -0.53
CA SER A 32 -6.69 -12.44 -1.75
C SER A 32 -6.65 -11.57 -3.00
N LEU A 33 -7.53 -10.56 -3.05
CA LEU A 33 -7.57 -9.57 -4.12
C LEU A 33 -6.30 -8.70 -4.12
N CYS A 34 -5.85 -8.27 -2.94
CA CYS A 34 -4.59 -7.55 -2.79
C CYS A 34 -3.42 -8.42 -3.24
N GLY A 35 -3.31 -9.65 -2.73
CA GLY A 35 -2.27 -10.59 -3.14
C GLY A 35 -2.24 -10.82 -4.66
N SER A 36 -3.42 -10.96 -5.27
CA SER A 36 -3.54 -11.09 -6.73
C SER A 36 -3.09 -9.84 -7.49
N ASN A 37 -3.39 -8.64 -7.00
CA ASN A 37 -2.92 -7.39 -7.61
C ASN A 37 -1.39 -7.21 -7.49
N LEU A 38 -0.80 -7.60 -6.35
CA LEU A 38 0.66 -7.59 -6.17
C LEU A 38 1.34 -8.59 -7.12
N ALA A 39 0.78 -9.79 -7.22
CA ALA A 39 1.25 -10.79 -8.18
C ALA A 39 1.10 -10.31 -9.62
N ALA A 40 -0.02 -9.62 -9.94
CA ALA A 40 -0.27 -9.06 -11.25
C ALA A 40 0.81 -8.05 -11.63
N HIS A 41 1.15 -7.12 -10.74
CA HIS A 41 2.22 -6.16 -10.99
C HIS A 41 3.56 -6.86 -11.31
N ALA A 42 3.98 -7.80 -10.47
CA ALA A 42 5.24 -8.50 -10.64
C ALA A 42 5.30 -9.27 -11.99
N LEU A 43 4.22 -9.98 -12.34
CA LEU A 43 4.11 -10.69 -13.61
C LEU A 43 4.06 -9.75 -14.82
N ARG A 44 3.36 -8.61 -14.72
CA ARG A 44 3.32 -7.58 -15.77
C ARG A 44 4.69 -6.95 -16.01
N THR A 45 5.43 -6.64 -14.94
CA THR A 45 6.81 -6.12 -15.02
C THR A 45 7.76 -7.14 -15.63
N ALA A 46 7.47 -8.44 -15.46
CA ALA A 46 8.17 -9.53 -16.14
C ALA A 46 7.67 -9.81 -17.58
N GLY A 47 6.81 -8.94 -18.15
CA GLY A 47 6.36 -9.04 -19.53
C GLY A 47 5.20 -10.02 -19.78
N LYS A 48 4.56 -10.56 -18.75
CA LYS A 48 3.38 -11.42 -18.92
C LYS A 48 2.13 -10.62 -19.22
N LYS A 49 1.22 -11.20 -20.00
CA LYS A 49 -0.18 -10.79 -20.02
C LYS A 49 -0.95 -11.54 -18.94
N ILE A 50 -1.91 -10.84 -18.35
CA ILE A 50 -2.66 -11.36 -17.22
C ILE A 50 -4.12 -11.06 -17.44
N THR A 51 -4.95 -12.07 -17.22
CA THR A 51 -6.38 -11.92 -17.01
C THR A 51 -6.68 -12.22 -15.54
N HIS A 52 -7.53 -11.41 -14.91
CA HIS A 52 -7.90 -11.59 -13.52
C HIS A 52 -9.37 -11.96 -13.39
N VAL A 53 -9.66 -12.94 -12.55
CA VAL A 53 -11.02 -13.34 -12.16
C VAL A 53 -11.14 -13.17 -10.65
N HIS A 54 -12.21 -12.51 -10.21
CA HIS A 54 -12.53 -12.34 -8.80
C HIS A 54 -13.90 -12.93 -8.49
N GLY A 55 -13.92 -13.87 -7.54
CA GLY A 55 -15.14 -14.52 -7.08
C GLY A 55 -14.86 -15.90 -6.48
N ASN A 56 -15.89 -16.48 -5.87
CA ASN A 56 -15.80 -17.77 -5.20
C ASN A 56 -15.92 -18.95 -6.20
N PRO A 57 -15.37 -20.13 -5.88
CA PRO A 57 -15.38 -21.28 -6.80
C PRO A 57 -16.78 -21.85 -7.10
N GLU A 58 -17.78 -21.51 -6.30
CA GLU A 58 -19.19 -21.86 -6.50
C GLU A 58 -19.90 -20.94 -7.49
N GLU A 59 -19.35 -19.75 -7.79
CA GLU A 59 -19.95 -18.83 -8.75
C GLU A 59 -19.81 -19.39 -10.17
N GLU A 60 -20.93 -19.53 -10.88
CA GLU A 60 -20.97 -20.14 -12.21
C GLU A 60 -20.03 -19.44 -13.21
N SER A 61 -19.94 -18.11 -13.13
CA SER A 61 -19.04 -17.31 -13.96
C SER A 61 -17.55 -17.62 -13.71
N VAL A 62 -17.17 -17.84 -12.45
CA VAL A 62 -15.80 -18.19 -12.05
C VAL A 62 -15.47 -19.61 -12.49
N ARG A 63 -16.38 -20.56 -12.25
CA ARG A 63 -16.22 -21.95 -12.67
C ARG A 63 -16.04 -22.06 -14.18
N ALA A 64 -16.88 -21.38 -14.96
CA ALA A 64 -16.77 -21.34 -16.41
C ALA A 64 -15.43 -20.73 -16.87
N ALA A 65 -15.00 -19.62 -16.26
CA ALA A 65 -13.72 -18.98 -16.58
C ALA A 65 -12.52 -19.88 -16.29
N LEU A 66 -12.51 -20.59 -15.16
CA LEU A 66 -11.45 -21.54 -14.82
C LEU A 66 -11.43 -22.75 -15.77
N GLN A 67 -12.60 -23.30 -16.11
CA GLN A 67 -12.71 -24.39 -17.08
C GLN A 67 -12.23 -23.99 -18.48
N ASP A 68 -12.62 -22.82 -18.98
CA ASP A 68 -12.17 -22.30 -20.26
C ASP A 68 -10.63 -22.10 -20.27
N ALA A 69 -10.07 -21.57 -19.18
CA ALA A 69 -8.64 -21.35 -19.05
C ALA A 69 -7.82 -22.65 -19.05
N LEU A 70 -8.33 -23.73 -18.44
CA LEU A 70 -7.70 -25.06 -18.52
C LEU A 70 -7.63 -25.60 -19.96
N HIS A 71 -8.53 -25.15 -20.83
CA HIS A 71 -8.52 -25.46 -22.27
C HIS A 71 -7.78 -24.40 -23.11
N GLY A 72 -7.02 -23.51 -22.47
CA GLY A 72 -6.22 -22.49 -23.15
C GLY A 72 -6.99 -21.25 -23.59
N LYS A 73 -8.25 -21.09 -23.15
CA LYS A 73 -9.09 -19.94 -23.48
C LYS A 73 -9.26 -19.02 -22.27
N LEU A 74 -8.51 -17.93 -22.24
CA LEU A 74 -8.67 -16.94 -21.18
C LEU A 74 -9.94 -16.08 -21.38
N PRO A 75 -10.59 -15.63 -20.29
CA PRO A 75 -11.70 -14.69 -20.37
C PRO A 75 -11.28 -13.38 -21.07
N ASN A 76 -12.16 -12.84 -21.91
CA ASN A 76 -12.00 -11.49 -22.44
C ASN A 76 -12.70 -10.50 -21.51
N VAL A 77 -11.92 -9.76 -20.72
CA VAL A 77 -12.42 -8.75 -19.79
C VAL A 77 -12.51 -7.35 -20.41
N GLY A 78 -12.20 -7.23 -21.70
CA GLY A 78 -12.07 -5.96 -22.40
C GLY A 78 -10.83 -5.17 -21.98
N GLU A 79 -10.60 -4.06 -22.68
CA GLU A 79 -9.59 -3.07 -22.30
C GLU A 79 -10.27 -1.70 -22.26
N PRO A 80 -9.96 -0.84 -21.27
CA PRO A 80 -10.46 0.52 -21.27
C PRO A 80 -10.00 1.24 -22.53
N SER A 81 -10.89 2.00 -23.16
CA SER A 81 -10.55 2.79 -24.34
C SER A 81 -9.40 3.73 -24.03
N ARG A 82 -8.33 3.67 -24.83
CA ARG A 82 -7.21 4.59 -24.68
C ARG A 82 -7.67 6.02 -24.96
N ILE A 83 -7.63 6.86 -23.94
CA ILE A 83 -7.87 8.29 -24.10
C ILE A 83 -6.64 8.89 -24.79
N GLN A 84 -6.83 9.38 -26.02
CA GLN A 84 -5.85 10.19 -26.73
C GLN A 84 -6.38 11.62 -26.78
N GLY A 85 -5.66 12.54 -26.14
CA GLY A 85 -6.00 13.96 -26.09
C GLY A 85 -4.75 14.80 -26.20
N GLU A 86 -4.93 16.12 -26.25
CA GLU A 86 -3.82 17.06 -26.20
C GLU A 86 -3.05 16.94 -24.89
N LEU A 87 -1.72 17.05 -24.95
CA LEU A 87 -0.89 17.10 -23.75
C LEU A 87 -1.16 18.40 -22.97
N ALA A 88 -0.92 18.37 -21.66
CA ALA A 88 -1.06 19.54 -20.81
C ALA A 88 -0.08 20.66 -21.22
N ASP A 89 -0.46 21.91 -20.97
CA ASP A 89 0.41 23.07 -21.20
C ASP A 89 1.71 22.94 -20.39
N VAL A 90 2.84 23.12 -21.07
CA VAL A 90 4.18 22.89 -20.48
C VAL A 90 4.41 23.76 -19.24
N LYS A 91 3.90 24.99 -19.22
CA LYS A 91 4.10 25.88 -18.04
C LYS A 91 3.34 25.38 -16.82
N GLN A 92 2.17 24.77 -17.03
CA GLN A 92 1.42 24.15 -15.93
C GLN A 92 2.16 22.93 -15.38
N VAL A 93 2.74 22.12 -16.26
CA VAL A 93 3.55 20.95 -15.88
C VAL A 93 4.78 21.40 -15.10
N ASP A 94 5.53 22.38 -15.61
CA ASP A 94 6.73 22.91 -14.95
C ASP A 94 6.41 23.49 -13.58
N ALA A 95 5.30 24.24 -13.47
CA ALA A 95 4.84 24.79 -12.20
C ALA A 95 4.45 23.68 -11.20
N ALA A 96 3.87 22.57 -11.66
CA ALA A 96 3.57 21.43 -10.81
C ALA A 96 4.85 20.71 -10.34
N LEU A 97 5.78 20.44 -11.26
CA LEU A 97 7.06 19.79 -10.94
C LEU A 97 7.91 20.65 -10.00
N SER A 98 7.89 21.97 -10.14
CA SER A 98 8.62 22.87 -9.23
C SER A 98 8.17 22.77 -7.78
N LYS A 99 6.92 22.34 -7.51
CA LYS A 99 6.42 22.14 -6.14
C LYS A 99 6.98 20.89 -5.49
N LEU A 100 7.42 19.91 -6.28
CA LEU A 100 8.02 18.67 -5.76
C LEU A 100 9.51 18.88 -5.42
N LYS A 101 10.15 19.83 -6.10
CA LYS A 101 11.57 20.08 -5.95
C LYS A 101 11.92 20.55 -4.54
N GLY A 102 12.84 19.84 -3.89
CA GLY A 102 13.27 20.12 -2.53
C GLY A 102 12.42 19.47 -1.46
N THR A 103 11.36 18.75 -1.82
CA THR A 103 10.55 18.03 -0.83
C THR A 103 11.30 16.84 -0.25
N VAL A 104 11.00 16.52 1.01
CA VAL A 104 11.64 15.44 1.77
C VAL A 104 10.60 14.45 2.25
N ILE A 105 10.74 13.19 1.82
CA ILE A 105 9.87 12.08 2.24
C ILE A 105 10.59 11.25 3.30
N GLY A 106 9.96 11.04 4.46
CA GLY A 106 10.38 10.06 5.44
C GLY A 106 9.88 8.66 5.06
N ALA A 107 10.78 7.70 4.84
CA ALA A 107 10.43 6.32 4.53
C ALA A 107 10.73 5.40 5.73
N ILE A 108 9.68 4.81 6.32
CA ILE A 108 9.78 3.94 7.48
C ILE A 108 9.70 2.47 7.07
N GLY A 109 10.82 1.76 7.24
CA GLY A 109 10.98 0.36 6.85
C GLY A 109 11.06 0.15 5.34
N ASP A 110 11.43 -1.08 4.95
CA ASP A 110 11.44 -1.50 3.56
C ASP A 110 10.07 -2.02 3.11
N ALA A 111 9.82 -1.99 1.81
CA ALA A 111 8.63 -2.63 1.23
C ALA A 111 8.50 -4.07 1.75
N PRO A 112 7.29 -4.50 2.17
CA PRO A 112 7.10 -5.87 2.61
C PRO A 112 7.48 -6.87 1.52
N ALA A 113 7.95 -8.05 1.91
CA ALA A 113 8.28 -9.09 0.94
C ALA A 113 7.08 -9.40 0.03
N GLY A 114 7.29 -9.38 -1.28
CA GLY A 114 6.23 -9.56 -2.29
C GLY A 114 5.51 -8.27 -2.71
N PHE A 115 5.67 -7.16 -2.00
CA PHE A 115 5.09 -5.85 -2.33
C PHE A 115 6.01 -5.07 -3.29
N THR A 116 6.35 -5.69 -4.41
CA THR A 116 7.20 -5.07 -5.44
C THR A 116 6.74 -3.71 -5.97
N PRO A 117 5.42 -3.37 -6.06
CA PRO A 117 4.99 -2.03 -6.48
C PRO A 117 5.31 -0.93 -5.45
N CYS A 118 5.65 -1.29 -4.21
CA CYS A 118 5.99 -0.34 -3.16
C CYS A 118 7.49 -0.01 -3.12
N ASN A 119 8.30 -0.65 -3.97
CA ASN A 119 9.71 -0.30 -4.13
C ASN A 119 9.85 1.04 -4.87
N TYR A 120 10.92 1.77 -4.57
CA TYR A 120 11.25 3.04 -5.22
C TYR A 120 12.75 3.15 -5.48
N ASP A 121 13.12 4.08 -6.37
CA ASP A 121 14.50 4.46 -6.63
C ASP A 121 14.73 5.91 -6.17
N ALA A 122 15.48 6.07 -5.08
CA ALA A 122 15.77 7.38 -4.50
C ALA A 122 16.56 8.30 -5.46
N GLY A 123 17.44 7.73 -6.29
CA GLY A 123 18.21 8.48 -7.28
C GLY A 123 17.34 8.97 -8.43
N ALA A 124 16.37 8.16 -8.87
CA ALA A 124 15.38 8.58 -9.86
C ALA A 124 14.47 9.67 -9.30
N LEU A 125 14.00 9.54 -8.06
CA LEU A 125 13.17 10.56 -7.40
C LEU A 125 13.89 11.91 -7.30
N ASP A 126 15.16 11.90 -6.92
CA ASP A 126 15.97 13.10 -6.84
C ASP A 126 16.27 13.71 -8.22
N SER A 127 16.75 12.89 -9.17
CA SER A 127 17.14 13.39 -10.49
C SER A 127 15.97 13.90 -11.34
N LEU A 128 14.80 13.27 -11.24
CA LEU A 128 13.62 13.64 -12.04
C LEU A 128 12.75 14.70 -11.36
N PHE A 129 12.62 14.66 -10.03
CA PHE A 129 11.66 15.48 -9.30
C PHE A 129 12.29 16.36 -8.20
N GLY A 130 13.57 16.16 -7.88
CA GLY A 130 14.25 16.85 -6.78
C GLY A 130 13.74 16.44 -5.40
N ILE A 131 13.15 15.25 -5.29
CA ILE A 131 12.61 14.69 -4.04
C ILE A 131 13.73 13.95 -3.31
N LYS A 132 13.92 14.25 -2.03
CA LYS A 132 14.84 13.51 -1.16
C LYS A 132 14.07 12.50 -0.32
N VAL A 133 14.71 11.37 -0.01
CA VAL A 133 14.16 10.35 0.88
C VAL A 133 15.09 10.18 2.08
N ILE A 134 14.53 10.22 3.29
CA ILE A 134 15.23 9.93 4.54
C ILE A 134 14.61 8.66 5.13
N ASN A 135 15.43 7.64 5.34
CA ASN A 135 14.98 6.37 5.90
C ASN A 135 14.98 6.38 7.42
N ARG A 136 14.03 5.63 8.00
CA ARG A 136 14.00 5.20 9.39
C ARG A 136 13.57 3.74 9.44
N SER A 137 14.17 2.95 10.31
CA SER A 137 13.83 1.53 10.42
C SER A 137 12.59 1.31 11.31
N ILE A 138 11.98 0.13 11.19
CA ILE A 138 10.86 -0.28 12.07
C ILE A 138 11.27 -0.30 13.55
N PRO A 139 12.42 -0.86 13.95
CA PRO A 139 12.85 -0.82 15.36
C PRO A 139 13.06 0.60 15.88
N GLU A 140 13.59 1.52 15.07
CA GLU A 140 13.79 2.91 15.48
C GLU A 140 12.47 3.62 15.73
N ILE A 141 11.49 3.51 14.82
CA ILE A 141 10.19 4.16 15.05
C ILE A 141 9.44 3.52 16.23
N PHE A 142 9.56 2.21 16.45
CA PHE A 142 8.94 1.56 17.61
C PHE A 142 9.55 2.04 18.93
N ALA A 143 10.87 2.28 18.95
CA ALA A 143 11.52 2.89 20.10
C ALA A 143 11.00 4.32 20.36
N ASP A 144 10.79 5.12 19.31
CA ASP A 144 10.22 6.46 19.45
C ASP A 144 8.78 6.41 20.00
N ILE A 145 7.95 5.51 19.47
CA ILE A 145 6.55 5.30 19.90
C ILE A 145 6.51 4.88 21.37
N ALA A 146 7.38 3.96 21.78
CA ALA A 146 7.48 3.53 23.17
C ALA A 146 8.00 4.64 24.10
N GLY A 147 8.81 5.56 23.57
CA GLY A 147 9.36 6.70 24.28
C GLY A 147 8.39 7.89 24.45
N VAL A 148 7.21 7.87 23.83
CA VAL A 148 6.22 8.95 23.96
C VAL A 148 5.74 9.05 25.41
N ALA A 149 5.83 10.24 25.98
CA ALA A 149 5.36 10.53 27.33
C ALA A 149 3.83 10.36 27.43
N THR A 150 3.35 9.79 28.53
CA THR A 150 1.90 9.56 28.78
C THR A 150 1.09 10.84 28.65
N SER A 151 1.60 11.99 29.07
CA SER A 151 0.90 13.27 28.93
C SER A 151 0.69 13.71 27.48
N ALA A 152 1.62 13.39 26.58
CA ALA A 152 1.49 13.70 25.15
C ALA A 152 0.52 12.73 24.46
N GLU A 153 0.56 11.45 24.83
CA GLU A 153 -0.43 10.45 24.43
C GLU A 153 -1.85 10.85 24.87
N ASP A 154 -2.03 11.25 26.12
CA ASP A 154 -3.32 11.66 26.67
C ASP A 154 -3.88 12.89 25.93
N ALA A 155 -3.02 13.86 25.62
CA ALA A 155 -3.40 15.05 24.86
C ALA A 155 -3.82 14.68 23.43
N GLU A 156 -3.01 13.91 22.70
CA GLU A 156 -3.33 13.48 21.34
C GLU A 156 -4.61 12.63 21.28
N TYR A 157 -4.79 11.68 22.20
CA TYR A 157 -6.00 10.85 22.26
C TYR A 157 -7.24 11.70 22.53
N LYS A 158 -7.14 12.68 23.44
CA LYS A 158 -8.23 13.61 23.73
C LYS A 158 -8.60 14.43 22.49
N ASP A 159 -7.61 15.04 21.84
CA ASP A 159 -7.83 15.86 20.64
C ASP A 159 -8.43 15.04 19.50
N ALA A 160 -7.96 13.81 19.29
CA ALA A 160 -8.52 12.88 18.31
C ALA A 160 -9.98 12.51 18.62
N CYS A 161 -10.32 12.28 19.90
CA CYS A 161 -11.70 12.02 20.32
C CYS A 161 -12.62 13.24 20.22
N GLU A 162 -12.09 14.45 20.33
CA GLU A 162 -12.83 15.69 20.12
C GLU A 162 -13.10 15.92 18.62
N ALA A 163 -12.10 15.67 17.77
CA ALA A 163 -12.23 15.76 16.32
C ALA A 163 -13.13 14.66 15.74
N GLN A 164 -13.08 13.45 16.30
CA GLN A 164 -13.90 12.31 15.89
C GLN A 164 -14.52 11.59 17.10
N PRO A 165 -15.71 12.01 17.56
CA PRO A 165 -16.36 11.44 18.74
C PRO A 165 -16.61 9.93 18.69
N SER A 166 -16.76 9.34 17.49
CA SER A 166 -16.93 7.89 17.33
C SER A 166 -15.70 7.09 17.72
N LEU A 167 -14.51 7.71 17.85
CA LEU A 167 -13.32 7.03 18.34
C LEU A 167 -13.50 6.51 19.77
N LYS A 168 -14.38 7.13 20.56
CA LYS A 168 -14.69 6.66 21.93
C LYS A 168 -15.41 5.31 21.97
N SER A 169 -15.94 4.81 20.84
CA SER A 169 -16.60 3.51 20.78
C SER A 169 -15.68 2.38 20.29
N VAL A 170 -14.42 2.65 19.95
CA VAL A 170 -13.44 1.61 19.62
C VAL A 170 -12.61 1.21 20.84
N ASN A 171 -11.74 0.23 20.70
CA ASN A 171 -10.83 -0.19 21.77
C ASN A 171 -9.87 0.96 22.15
N GLU A 172 -10.05 1.52 23.35
CA GLU A 172 -9.24 2.65 23.84
C GLU A 172 -7.74 2.33 23.87
N LYS A 173 -7.35 1.10 24.20
CA LYS A 173 -5.93 0.72 24.24
C LYS A 173 -5.30 0.84 22.85
N GLU A 174 -5.98 0.34 21.82
CA GLU A 174 -5.52 0.41 20.42
C GLU A 174 -5.53 1.86 19.90
N ALA A 175 -6.58 2.62 20.24
CA ALA A 175 -6.66 4.04 19.89
C ALA A 175 -5.52 4.87 20.51
N ARG A 176 -5.13 4.56 21.74
CA ARG A 176 -4.00 5.20 22.42
C ARG A 176 -2.65 4.83 21.84
N ILE A 177 -2.47 3.60 21.36
CA ILE A 177 -1.26 3.21 20.60
C ILE A 177 -1.15 4.03 19.30
N ASN A 178 -2.26 4.25 18.61
CA ASN A 178 -2.31 5.13 17.45
C ASN A 178 -2.00 6.60 17.81
N ALA A 179 -2.47 7.08 18.97
CA ALA A 179 -2.11 8.41 19.47
C ALA A 179 -0.60 8.54 19.71
N ARG A 180 0.06 7.58 20.38
CA ARG A 180 1.53 7.56 20.52
C ARG A 180 2.23 7.53 19.17
N THR A 181 1.73 6.72 18.25
CA THR A 181 2.24 6.63 16.88
C THR A 181 2.20 8.00 16.20
N ARG A 182 1.06 8.70 16.27
CA ARG A 182 0.90 10.03 15.69
C ARG A 182 1.84 11.06 16.29
N VAL A 183 2.06 11.04 17.61
CA VAL A 183 3.00 11.93 18.31
C VAL A 183 4.45 11.67 17.90
N ALA A 184 4.87 10.40 17.84
CA ALA A 184 6.21 10.03 17.40
C ALA A 184 6.46 10.45 15.94
N LEU A 185 5.49 10.20 15.04
CA LEU A 185 5.56 10.63 13.65
C LEU A 185 5.60 12.16 13.53
N GLN A 186 4.81 12.90 14.31
CA GLN A 186 4.84 14.36 14.33
C GLN A 186 6.23 14.88 14.70
N SER A 187 6.80 14.31 15.77
CA SER A 187 8.12 14.69 16.26
C SER A 187 9.18 14.47 15.18
N TRP A 188 9.10 13.36 14.45
CA TRP A 188 10.05 13.07 13.37
C TRP A 188 9.86 13.98 12.15
N ILE A 189 8.60 14.31 11.80
CA ILE A 189 8.27 15.29 10.76
C ILE A 189 8.94 16.63 11.08
N GLU A 190 8.81 17.10 12.31
CA GLU A 190 9.38 18.38 12.74
C GLU A 190 10.92 18.33 12.80
N GLU A 191 11.48 17.27 13.39
CA GLU A 191 12.93 17.08 13.54
C GLU A 191 13.66 17.10 12.19
N LYS A 192 13.08 16.44 11.17
CA LYS A 192 13.70 16.31 9.85
C LYS A 192 13.09 17.23 8.79
N SER A 193 12.12 18.05 9.16
CA SER A 193 11.35 18.91 8.23
C SER A 193 10.79 18.10 7.04
N LEU A 194 10.12 16.99 7.36
CA LEU A 194 9.53 16.11 6.33
C LEU A 194 8.25 16.72 5.76
N ASP A 195 8.06 16.59 4.45
CA ASP A 195 6.82 16.98 3.78
C ASP A 195 5.81 15.83 3.71
N ALA A 196 6.28 14.58 3.80
CA ALA A 196 5.45 13.39 3.78
C ALA A 196 6.11 12.21 4.49
N ILE A 197 5.29 11.23 4.88
CA ILE A 197 5.75 9.93 5.39
C ILE A 197 5.18 8.80 4.53
N ALA A 198 6.04 7.86 4.18
CA ALA A 198 5.67 6.54 3.69
C ALA A 198 6.04 5.51 4.76
N MET A 199 5.08 4.71 5.23
CA MET A 199 5.33 3.75 6.31
C MET A 199 4.93 2.33 5.94
N ARG A 200 5.83 1.39 6.21
CA ARG A 200 5.51 -0.04 6.20
C ARG A 200 4.77 -0.39 7.50
N CYS A 201 3.45 -0.43 7.43
CA CYS A 201 2.61 -0.80 8.59
C CYS A 201 2.51 -2.32 8.79
N TRP A 202 2.34 -3.10 7.71
CA TRP A 202 2.25 -4.55 7.76
C TRP A 202 3.62 -5.21 7.48
N PRO A 203 3.96 -6.32 8.16
CA PRO A 203 3.22 -6.97 9.24
C PRO A 203 3.45 -6.36 10.62
N ASP A 204 4.49 -5.55 10.77
CA ASP A 204 5.13 -5.27 12.05
C ASP A 204 4.22 -4.55 13.05
N PHE A 205 3.45 -3.53 12.64
CA PHE A 205 2.55 -2.80 13.55
C PHE A 205 1.43 -3.71 14.09
N ALA A 206 0.83 -4.52 13.21
CA ALA A 206 -0.25 -5.42 13.60
C ALA A 206 0.21 -6.53 14.54
N VAL A 207 1.46 -7.00 14.38
CA VAL A 207 2.03 -8.09 15.19
C VAL A 207 2.54 -7.56 16.54
N ASP A 208 3.31 -6.47 16.52
CA ASP A 208 4.05 -6.02 17.69
C ASP A 208 3.31 -4.97 18.53
N LEU A 209 2.47 -4.15 17.88
CA LEU A 209 1.69 -3.12 18.56
C LEU A 209 0.22 -3.53 18.76
N GLY A 210 -0.26 -4.57 18.06
CA GLY A 210 -1.65 -5.02 18.15
C GLY A 210 -2.65 -3.97 17.64
N ALA A 211 -2.19 -3.09 16.75
CA ALA A 211 -2.94 -2.00 16.14
C ALA A 211 -2.81 -2.07 14.61
#